data_AF-A0A8W8K029-F1
#
_entry.id   AF-A0A8W8K029-F1
#
_cell.length_a   1.000
_cell.length_b   1.000
_cell.length_c   1.000
_cell.angle_alpha   90.00
_cell.angle_beta   90.00
_cell.angle_gamma   90.00
#
_symmetry.space_group_name_H-M   'P 1'
#
loop_
_entity.id
_entity.type
_entity.pdbx_description
1 polymer ?
#
loop_
_entity_poly.entity_id
_entity_poly.type
_entity_poly.pdbx_seq_one_letter_code
_entity_poly.pdbx_strand_id
1 'polypeptide(L)'
;QRLISKFTENDHEKVERLLELHFKYLDKVRLIDTEIEQEKQRLKRRGEDMDEDLEDEFYIRRLDAGLFTLQLVDYVMLEISATGASTIKQRIMQILNMRGGSVKSIRSIMREYAGNIGDAKDPEAREKEQDRIMQLVDKFL
;
A
#
# COMPACT_ATOMS: atom_id res chain seq x y z
N GLN A 1 5.86 21.77 -9.18
CA GLN A 1 4.58 21.88 -9.92
C GLN A 1 4.50 21.07 -11.23
N ARG A 2 5.58 20.87 -12.02
CA ARG A 2 5.52 20.10 -13.29
C ARG A 2 5.20 18.59 -13.14
N LEU A 3 5.55 17.97 -12.02
CA LEU A 3 5.27 16.53 -11.79
C LEU A 3 3.77 16.28 -11.57
N ILE A 4 3.14 17.06 -10.68
CA ILE A 4 1.72 16.93 -10.35
C ILE A 4 0.82 17.17 -11.57
N SER A 5 1.17 18.12 -12.45
CA SER A 5 0.40 18.35 -13.67
C SER A 5 0.38 17.14 -14.61
N LYS A 6 1.36 16.23 -14.54
CA LYS A 6 1.34 14.99 -15.32
C LYS A 6 0.17 14.07 -14.96
N PHE A 7 -0.35 14.16 -13.74
CA PHE A 7 -1.46 13.36 -13.24
C PHE A 7 -2.85 13.96 -13.56
N THR A 8 -2.89 15.14 -14.19
CA THR A 8 -4.11 15.77 -14.71
C THR A 8 -4.15 15.81 -16.24
N GLU A 9 -3.06 15.45 -16.91
CA GLU A 9 -3.00 15.31 -18.38
C GLU A 9 -3.87 14.14 -18.86
N ASN A 10 -4.39 14.25 -20.09
CA ASN A 10 -5.13 13.21 -20.80
C ASN A 10 -6.24 12.57 -19.93
N ASP A 11 -7.09 13.43 -19.33
CA ASP A 11 -8.20 12.99 -18.47
C ASP A 11 -7.77 12.04 -17.33
N HIS A 12 -6.63 12.34 -16.69
CA HIS A 12 -6.09 11.56 -15.59
C HIS A 12 -5.61 10.14 -15.95
N GLU A 13 -5.15 9.90 -17.19
CA GLU A 13 -4.65 8.58 -17.65
C GLU A 13 -3.65 7.92 -16.67
N LYS A 14 -2.80 8.72 -16.02
CA LYS A 14 -1.75 8.22 -15.11
C LYS A 14 -2.32 7.83 -13.76
N VAL A 15 -3.42 8.47 -13.34
CA VAL A 15 -4.18 8.06 -12.15
C VAL A 15 -4.86 6.73 -12.42
N GLU A 16 -5.47 6.56 -13.60
CA GLU A 16 -6.04 5.27 -14.02
C GLU A 16 -4.98 4.18 -14.02
N ARG A 17 -3.80 4.47 -14.57
CA ARG A 17 -2.68 3.53 -14.59
C ARG A 17 -2.21 3.15 -13.18
N LEU A 18 -2.15 4.10 -12.25
CA LEU A 18 -1.83 3.81 -10.85
C LEU A 18 -2.86 2.87 -10.23
N LEU A 19 -4.14 3.11 -10.47
CA LEU A 19 -5.21 2.26 -9.93
C LEU A 19 -5.17 0.85 -10.54
N GLU A 20 -4.89 0.72 -11.84
CA GLU A 20 -4.67 -0.59 -12.46
C GLU A 20 -3.53 -1.37 -11.80
N LEU A 21 -2.41 -0.70 -11.52
CA LEU A 21 -1.28 -1.31 -10.84
C LEU A 21 -1.64 -1.67 -9.39
N HIS A 22 -2.34 -0.78 -8.67
CA HIS A 22 -2.85 -1.04 -7.33
C HIS A 22 -3.66 -2.34 -7.31
N PHE A 23 -4.71 -2.45 -8.13
CA PHE A 23 -5.55 -3.65 -8.17
C PHE A 23 -4.75 -4.90 -8.55
N LYS A 24 -3.89 -4.80 -9.57
CA LYS A 24 -3.06 -5.93 -10.01
C LYS A 24 -2.17 -6.49 -8.89
N TYR A 25 -1.49 -5.63 -8.13
CA TYR A 25 -0.61 -6.09 -7.06
C TYR A 25 -1.37 -6.41 -5.78
N LEU A 26 -2.49 -5.73 -5.50
CA LEU A 26 -3.38 -6.06 -4.41
C LEU A 26 -3.90 -7.50 -4.54
N ASP A 27 -4.34 -7.91 -5.74
CA ASP A 27 -4.83 -9.27 -5.96
C ASP A 27 -3.72 -10.32 -5.79
N LYS A 28 -2.49 -10.02 -6.24
CA LYS A 28 -1.33 -10.90 -6.02
C LYS A 28 -1.00 -11.07 -4.54
N VAL A 29 -0.95 -9.98 -3.80
CA VAL A 29 -0.64 -10.00 -2.37
C VAL A 29 -1.75 -10.70 -1.59
N ARG A 30 -3.02 -10.46 -1.93
CA ARG A 30 -4.17 -11.15 -1.30
C ARG A 30 -4.17 -12.66 -1.51
N LEU A 31 -3.71 -13.14 -2.67
CA LEU A 31 -3.56 -14.57 -2.92
C LEU A 31 -2.56 -15.17 -1.92
N ILE A 32 -1.40 -14.55 -1.78
CA ILE A 32 -0.36 -14.98 -0.84
C ILE A 32 -0.81 -14.84 0.62
N ASP A 33 -1.49 -13.74 0.98
CA ASP A 33 -2.04 -13.57 2.33
C ASP A 33 -3.05 -14.69 2.67
N THR A 34 -3.84 -15.14 1.70
CA THR A 34 -4.79 -16.25 1.88
C THR A 34 -4.06 -17.58 2.10
N GLU A 35 -2.99 -17.85 1.37
CA GLU A 35 -2.16 -19.04 1.56
C GLU A 35 -1.47 -19.04 2.92
N ILE A 36 -0.89 -17.90 3.31
CA ILE A 36 -0.25 -17.71 4.63
C ILE A 36 -1.26 -17.92 5.75
N GLU A 37 -2.48 -17.36 5.63
CA GLU A 37 -3.50 -17.53 6.66
C GLU A 37 -3.94 -19.00 6.81
N GLN A 38 -4.05 -19.75 5.71
CA GLN A 38 -4.32 -21.19 5.76
C GLN A 38 -3.19 -21.97 6.43
N GLU A 39 -1.95 -21.58 6.17
CA GLU A 39 -0.76 -22.17 6.78
C GLU A 39 -0.70 -21.89 8.28
N LYS A 40 -0.90 -20.64 8.72
CA LYS A 40 -1.03 -20.25 10.12
C LYS A 40 -2.11 -21.06 10.85
N GLN A 41 -3.26 -21.27 10.21
CA GLN A 41 -4.33 -22.11 10.77
C GLN A 41 -3.93 -23.59 10.90
N ARG A 42 -3.12 -24.13 9.98
CA ARG A 42 -2.61 -25.51 10.06
C ARG A 42 -1.59 -25.66 11.19
N LEU A 43 -0.65 -24.74 11.33
CA LEU A 43 0.34 -24.72 12.41
C LEU A 43 -0.35 -24.66 13.77
N LYS A 44 -1.31 -23.75 13.93
CA LYS A 44 -2.12 -23.62 15.14
C LYS A 44 -2.86 -24.92 15.50
N ARG A 45 -3.38 -25.67 14.51
CA ARG A 45 -4.03 -26.96 14.75
C ARG A 45 -3.06 -28.07 15.18
N ARG A 46 -1.79 -27.97 14.78
CA ARG A 46 -0.72 -28.90 15.18
C ARG A 46 -0.10 -28.54 16.52
N GLY A 47 -0.43 -27.37 17.08
CA GLY A 47 0.20 -26.85 18.29
C GLY A 47 1.63 -26.38 18.06
N GLU A 48 1.96 -26.00 16.82
CA GLU A 48 3.24 -25.39 16.46
C GLU A 48 3.13 -23.87 16.65
N ASP A 49 4.11 -23.28 17.33
CA ASP A 49 4.18 -21.84 17.58
C ASP A 49 4.67 -21.10 16.32
N MET A 50 4.24 -19.85 16.16
CA MET A 50 4.85 -18.94 15.19
C MET A 50 6.07 -18.27 15.83
N ASP A 51 7.24 -18.50 15.26
CA ASP A 51 8.46 -17.78 15.61
C ASP A 51 8.74 -16.64 14.63
N GLU A 52 9.77 -15.85 14.95
CA GLU A 52 10.19 -14.69 14.16
C GLU A 52 10.67 -15.08 12.76
N ASP A 53 11.40 -16.20 12.63
CA ASP A 53 11.90 -16.71 11.35
C ASP A 53 10.75 -17.02 10.37
N LEU A 54 9.67 -17.62 10.87
CA LEU A 54 8.49 -17.92 10.06
C LEU A 54 7.71 -16.65 9.68
N GLU A 55 7.64 -15.65 10.57
CA GLU A 55 7.04 -14.34 10.25
C GLU A 55 7.83 -13.63 9.15
N ASP A 56 9.16 -13.69 9.19
CA ASP A 56 10.04 -13.15 8.15
C ASP A 56 9.86 -13.89 6.82
N GLU A 57 9.73 -15.22 6.83
CA GLU A 57 9.43 -15.99 5.61
C GLU A 57 8.10 -15.55 4.98
N PHE A 58 7.06 -15.37 5.79
CA PHE A 58 5.78 -14.86 5.31
C PHE A 58 5.90 -13.45 4.73
N TYR A 59 6.71 -12.59 5.33
CA TYR A 59 6.96 -11.25 4.81
C TYR A 59 7.70 -11.29 3.46
N ILE A 60 8.75 -12.10 3.35
CA ILE A 60 9.51 -12.31 2.10
C ILE A 60 8.58 -12.80 0.99
N ARG A 61 7.69 -13.77 1.28
CA ARG A 61 6.70 -14.26 0.30
C ARG A 61 5.76 -13.14 -0.19
N ARG A 62 5.34 -12.23 0.70
CA ARG A 62 4.54 -11.06 0.30
C ARG A 62 5.35 -10.09 -0.56
N LEU A 63 6.63 -9.89 -0.26
CA LEU A 63 7.54 -9.10 -1.10
C LEU A 63 7.68 -9.70 -2.50
N ASP A 64 7.88 -11.02 -2.62
CA ASP A 64 7.95 -11.74 -3.89
C ASP A 64 6.64 -11.63 -4.70
N ALA A 65 5.50 -11.54 -4.01
CA ALA A 65 4.19 -11.27 -4.62
C ALA A 65 4.05 -9.84 -5.17
N GLY A 66 4.95 -8.94 -4.78
CA GLY A 66 4.98 -7.54 -5.19
C GLY A 66 4.45 -6.56 -4.14
N LEU A 67 4.47 -6.90 -2.85
CA LEU A 67 4.04 -6.00 -1.76
C LEU A 67 4.75 -4.65 -1.82
N PHE A 68 6.06 -4.62 -2.05
CA PHE A 68 6.81 -3.36 -2.15
C PHE A 68 6.32 -2.48 -3.31
N THR A 69 5.96 -3.11 -4.44
CA THR A 69 5.40 -2.35 -5.58
C THR A 69 4.02 -1.81 -5.27
N LEU A 70 3.18 -2.59 -4.58
CA LEU A 70 1.87 -2.15 -4.11
C LEU A 70 2.00 -0.95 -3.17
N GLN A 71 2.89 -1.03 -2.17
CA GLN A 71 3.17 0.04 -1.22
C GLN A 71 3.65 1.32 -1.92
N LEU A 72 4.54 1.19 -2.91
CA LEU A 72 5.02 2.35 -3.67
C LEU A 72 3.92 3.00 -4.51
N VAL A 73 3.06 2.19 -5.16
CA VAL A 73 1.91 2.69 -5.91
C VAL A 73 0.94 3.42 -4.98
N ASP A 74 0.64 2.84 -3.82
CA ASP A 74 -0.26 3.41 -2.81
C ASP A 74 0.32 4.72 -2.23
N TYR A 75 1.63 4.75 -1.98
CA TYR A 75 2.32 5.95 -1.54
C TYR A 75 2.22 7.09 -2.57
N VAL A 76 2.48 6.80 -3.85
CA VAL A 76 2.32 7.80 -4.91
C VAL A 76 0.87 8.28 -4.97
N MET A 77 -0.12 7.38 -4.88
CA MET A 77 -1.54 7.75 -4.84
C MET A 77 -1.88 8.69 -3.69
N LEU A 78 -1.38 8.41 -2.48
CA LEU A 78 -1.55 9.27 -1.31
C LEU A 78 -0.92 10.66 -1.53
N GLU A 79 0.33 10.69 -2.01
CA GLU A 79 1.07 11.93 -2.23
C GLU A 79 0.38 12.83 -3.26
N ILE A 80 -0.01 12.28 -4.42
CA ILE A 80 -0.70 13.07 -5.46
C ILE A 80 -2.12 13.45 -5.06
N SER A 81 -2.78 12.66 -4.20
CA SER A 81 -4.09 13.02 -3.65
C SER A 81 -4.00 14.15 -2.63
N ALA A 82 -2.89 14.26 -1.91
CA ALA A 82 -2.69 15.28 -0.86
C ALA A 82 -2.13 16.60 -1.41
N THR A 83 -1.27 16.53 -2.42
CA THR A 83 -0.56 17.69 -2.98
C THR A 83 -1.11 18.15 -4.34
N GLY A 84 -1.91 17.32 -4.99
CA GLY A 84 -2.44 17.56 -6.33
C GLY A 84 -3.76 18.33 -6.37
N ALA A 85 -4.27 18.49 -7.59
CA ALA A 85 -5.59 19.05 -7.82
C ALA A 85 -6.68 18.16 -7.20
N SER A 86 -7.75 18.76 -6.70
CA SER A 86 -8.88 18.03 -6.10
C SER A 86 -9.52 17.01 -7.06
N THR A 87 -9.43 17.25 -8.36
CA THR A 87 -9.90 16.33 -9.42
C THR A 87 -9.16 14.99 -9.41
N ILE A 88 -7.89 14.94 -8.97
CA ILE A 88 -7.14 13.68 -8.82
C ILE A 88 -7.79 12.80 -7.76
N LYS A 89 -8.05 13.35 -6.57
CA LYS A 89 -8.73 12.62 -5.48
C LYS A 89 -10.12 12.15 -5.91
N GLN A 90 -10.89 13.02 -6.60
CA GLN A 90 -12.19 12.65 -7.15
C GLN A 90 -12.09 11.46 -8.12
N ARG A 91 -11.09 11.47 -9.03
CA ARG A 91 -10.87 10.38 -9.98
C ARG A 91 -10.51 9.06 -9.29
N ILE A 92 -9.61 9.10 -8.30
CA ILE A 92 -9.25 7.92 -7.49
C ILE A 92 -10.50 7.31 -6.84
N MET A 93 -11.32 8.15 -6.19
CA MET A 93 -12.54 7.69 -5.51
C MET A 93 -13.56 7.11 -6.49
N GLN A 94 -13.73 7.71 -7.67
CA GLN A 94 -14.60 7.18 -8.73
C GLN A 94 -14.16 5.77 -9.16
N ILE A 95 -12.87 5.59 -9.44
CA ILE A 95 -12.34 4.29 -9.91
C ILE A 95 -12.44 3.22 -8.82
N LEU A 96 -12.14 3.58 -7.56
CA LEU A 96 -12.30 2.66 -6.42
C LEU A 96 -13.75 2.20 -6.30
N ASN A 97 -14.72 3.13 -6.36
CA ASN A 97 -16.14 2.79 -6.29
C ASN A 97 -16.59 1.90 -7.45
N MET A 98 -16.12 2.16 -8.67
CA MET A 98 -16.47 1.36 -9.86
C MET A 98 -15.93 -0.07 -9.81
N ARG A 99 -14.73 -0.27 -9.23
CA ARG A 99 -14.06 -1.58 -9.19
C ARG A 99 -14.20 -2.32 -7.86
N GLY A 100 -15.01 -1.80 -6.93
CA GLY A 100 -15.18 -2.38 -5.59
C GLY A 100 -13.92 -2.27 -4.71
N GLY A 101 -13.03 -1.31 -5.02
CA GLY A 101 -11.87 -0.99 -4.22
C GLY A 101 -12.23 -0.31 -2.91
N SER A 102 -11.31 -0.34 -1.94
CA SER A 102 -11.54 0.25 -0.62
C SER A 102 -10.40 1.17 -0.23
N VAL A 103 -10.74 2.43 0.07
CA VAL A 103 -9.84 3.40 0.72
C VAL A 103 -9.23 2.81 1.99
N LYS A 104 -10.01 2.03 2.74
CA LYS A 104 -9.54 1.34 3.95
C LYS A 104 -8.39 0.37 3.64
N SER A 105 -8.42 -0.31 2.50
CA SER A 105 -7.36 -1.22 2.06
C SER A 105 -6.05 -0.46 1.85
N ILE A 106 -6.08 0.63 1.06
CA ILE A 106 -4.91 1.48 0.81
C ILE A 106 -4.35 2.03 2.13
N ARG A 107 -5.22 2.54 3.01
CA ARG A 107 -4.80 3.04 4.33
C ARG A 107 -4.16 1.96 5.20
N SER A 108 -4.66 0.72 5.13
CA SER A 108 -4.08 -0.40 5.89
C SER A 108 -2.68 -0.72 5.41
N ILE A 109 -2.49 -0.85 4.09
CA ILE A 109 -1.19 -1.13 3.46
C ILE A 109 -0.17 -0.05 3.81
N MET A 110 -0.58 1.22 3.74
CA MET A 110 0.33 2.34 4.01
C MET A 110 0.69 2.53 5.48
N ARG A 111 -0.19 2.11 6.42
CA ARG A 111 0.16 2.06 7.84
C ARG A 111 1.17 0.95 8.14
N GLU A 112 0.98 -0.21 7.53
CA GLU A 112 1.94 -1.31 7.64
C GLU A 112 3.31 -0.89 7.07
N TYR A 113 3.30 -0.27 5.89
CA TYR A 113 4.52 0.29 5.30
C TYR A 113 5.22 1.27 6.25
N ALA A 114 4.48 2.22 6.84
CA ALA A 114 5.04 3.19 7.78
C ALA A 114 5.66 2.54 9.03
N GLY A 115 5.09 1.43 9.52
CA GLY A 115 5.66 0.65 10.62
C GLY A 115 6.97 -0.05 10.26
N ASN A 116 7.13 -0.42 8.98
CA ASN A 116 8.24 -1.23 8.48
C ASN A 116 9.40 -0.44 7.86
N ILE A 117 9.43 0.90 7.95
CA ILE A 117 10.54 1.77 7.42
C ILE A 117 11.88 1.59 8.17
N GLY A 118 12.06 0.48 8.89
CA GLY A 118 13.06 0.23 9.93
C GLY A 118 14.54 0.28 9.56
N ASP A 119 14.92 0.42 8.28
CA ASP A 119 16.32 0.28 7.82
C ASP A 119 17.06 1.60 7.56
N ALA A 120 16.46 2.76 7.87
CA ALA A 120 17.15 4.04 7.76
C ALA A 120 18.24 4.19 8.85
N LYS A 121 19.47 4.55 8.45
CA LYS A 121 20.62 4.75 9.35
C LYS A 121 20.45 5.87 10.39
N ASP A 122 19.42 6.71 10.24
CA ASP A 122 19.13 7.87 11.08
C ASP A 122 17.72 7.73 11.70
N PRO A 123 17.62 7.49 13.03
CA PRO A 123 16.35 7.39 13.74
C PRO A 123 15.45 8.63 13.61
N GLU A 124 16.01 9.84 13.55
CA GLU A 124 15.20 11.06 13.40
C GLU A 124 14.60 11.17 12.00
N ALA A 125 15.35 10.79 10.97
CA ALA A 125 14.84 10.75 9.60
C ALA A 125 13.72 9.70 9.45
N ARG A 126 13.83 8.57 10.16
CA ARG A 126 12.80 7.52 10.22
C ARG A 126 11.50 8.05 10.82
N GLU A 127 11.56 8.66 12.00
CA GLU A 127 10.38 9.18 12.69
C GLU A 127 9.67 10.25 11.82
N LYS A 128 10.44 11.15 11.22
CA LYS A 128 9.91 12.18 10.31
C LYS A 128 9.19 11.59 9.09
N GLU A 129 9.74 10.55 8.45
CA GLU A 129 9.08 9.93 7.29
C GLU A 129 7.85 9.11 7.71
N GLN A 130 7.91 8.41 8.85
CA GLN A 130 6.75 7.72 9.42
C GLN A 130 5.60 8.69 9.69
N ASP A 131 5.87 9.80 10.39
CA ASP A 131 4.89 10.84 10.67
C ASP A 131 4.31 11.44 9.39
N ARG A 132 5.17 11.70 8.40
CA ARG A 132 4.74 12.22 7.10
C ARG A 132 3.77 11.25 6.40
N ILE A 133 4.08 9.96 6.37
CA ILE A 133 3.20 8.96 5.75
C ILE A 133 1.87 8.88 6.50
N MET A 134 1.91 8.89 7.83
CA MET A 134 0.69 8.86 8.64
C MET A 134 -0.19 10.09 8.37
N GLN A 135 0.40 11.28 8.22
CA GLN A 135 -0.34 12.49 7.83
C GLN A 135 -0.97 12.37 6.44
N LEU A 136 -0.31 11.72 5.48
CA LEU A 136 -0.87 11.47 4.16
C LEU A 136 -2.06 10.50 4.24
N VAL A 137 -1.92 9.42 5.01
CA VAL A 137 -2.98 8.42 5.27
C VAL A 137 -4.21 9.07 5.89
N ASP A 138 -4.03 10.06 6.78
CA ASP A 138 -5.14 10.74 7.45
C ASP A 138 -5.77 11.85 6.61
N LYS A 139 -5.05 12.43 5.64
CA LYS A 139 -5.64 13.34 4.63
C LYS A 139 -6.45 12.59 3.57
N PHE A 140 -6.20 11.29 3.41
CA PHE A 140 -6.89 10.40 2.49
C PHE A 140 -8.20 9.85 3.09
N LEU A 141 -9.14 10.78 3.36
CA LEU A 141 -10.53 10.53 3.80
C LEU A 141 -11.51 10.47 2.64
#